data_AF-A0A193CI40-F1
#
_entry.id   AF-A0A193CI40-F1
#
_cell.length_a   1.000
_cell.length_b   1.000
_cell.length_c   1.000
_cell.angle_alpha   90.00
_cell.angle_beta   90.00
_cell.angle_gamma   90.00
#
_symmetry.space_group_name_H-M   'P 1'
#
loop_
_entity.id
_entity.type
_entity.pdbx_description
1 polymer ?
#
loop_
_entity_poly.entity_id
_entity_poly.type
_entity_poly.pdbx_seq_one_letter_code
_entity_poly.pdbx_strand_id
1 'polypeptide(L)'
;IDNIFRFVQAGSEVSALLGRMPSAVGYQPTLSTEMGSLQERITSTKEGSITSIQAVYVPADDLTDPAPATTFAHLDATTVLSRGLAAKGIYPAVDPLDSTSTMLQPRIVGEEHYDTAQQVKQTLQRYKE
;
A
#
# COMPACT_ATOMS: atom_id res chain seq x y z
N ILE A 1 -9.37 -2.64 -5.76
CA ILE A 1 -9.18 -4.11 -5.56
C ILE A 1 -9.35 -4.42 -4.08
N ASP A 2 -10.19 -5.38 -3.71
CA ASP A 2 -10.39 -5.78 -2.31
C ASP A 2 -10.41 -7.33 -2.18
N ASN A 3 -9.42 -7.99 -1.59
CA ASN A 3 -8.14 -7.50 -1.05
C ASN A 3 -7.00 -8.02 -1.94
N ILE A 4 -6.00 -7.18 -2.24
CA ILE A 4 -4.87 -7.58 -3.11
C ILE A 4 -4.04 -8.73 -2.50
N PHE A 5 -4.03 -8.85 -1.17
CA PHE A 5 -3.40 -9.98 -0.48
C PHE A 5 -4.06 -11.32 -0.86
N ARG A 6 -5.38 -11.35 -1.10
CA ARG A 6 -6.07 -12.58 -1.53
C ARG A 6 -5.63 -13.06 -2.91
N PHE A 7 -5.22 -12.14 -3.78
CA PHE A 7 -4.63 -12.49 -5.06
C PHE A 7 -3.29 -13.22 -4.86
N VAL A 8 -2.44 -12.71 -3.96
CA VAL A 8 -1.16 -13.35 -3.60
C VAL A 8 -1.39 -14.73 -2.98
N GLN A 9 -2.32 -14.83 -2.02
CA GLN A 9 -2.64 -16.07 -1.34
C GLN A 9 -3.12 -17.16 -2.34
N ALA A 10 -4.04 -16.82 -3.23
CA ALA A 10 -4.50 -17.75 -4.26
C ALA A 10 -3.35 -18.19 -5.18
N GLY A 11 -2.45 -17.29 -5.54
CA GLY A 11 -1.24 -17.61 -6.31
C GLY A 11 -0.31 -18.58 -5.58
N SER A 12 -0.13 -18.41 -4.27
CA SER A 12 0.65 -19.34 -3.44
C SER A 12 0.04 -20.73 -3.37
N GLU A 13 -1.28 -20.84 -3.18
CA GLU A 13 -2.00 -22.12 -3.14
C GLU A 13 -1.90 -22.86 -4.48
N VAL A 14 -2.09 -22.17 -5.61
CA VAL A 14 -1.95 -22.76 -6.94
C VAL A 14 -0.50 -23.16 -7.23
N SER A 15 0.48 -22.34 -6.84
CA SER A 15 1.91 -22.66 -7.02
C SER A 15 2.32 -23.92 -6.27
N ALA A 16 1.79 -24.11 -5.05
CA ALA A 16 2.02 -25.32 -4.26
C ALA A 16 1.42 -26.56 -4.94
N LEU A 17 0.18 -26.46 -5.46
CA LEU A 17 -0.47 -27.56 -6.20
C LEU A 17 0.26 -27.93 -7.49
N LEU A 18 0.91 -26.97 -8.14
CA LEU A 18 1.75 -27.20 -9.32
C LEU A 18 3.13 -27.78 -9.00
N GLY A 19 3.44 -28.04 -7.73
CA GLY A 19 4.71 -28.63 -7.29
C GLY A 19 5.91 -27.68 -7.44
N ARG A 20 5.68 -26.37 -7.53
CA ARG A 20 6.76 -25.37 -7.54
C ARG A 20 7.37 -25.27 -6.15
N MET A 21 8.70 -25.18 -6.06
CA MET A 21 9.35 -24.93 -4.78
C MET A 21 8.91 -23.57 -4.21
N PRO A 22 8.45 -23.52 -2.94
CA PRO A 22 8.09 -22.25 -2.31
C PRO A 22 9.32 -21.38 -2.10
N SER A 23 9.10 -20.07 -2.14
CA SER A 23 10.09 -19.04 -1.84
C SER A 23 10.00 -18.60 -0.37
N ALA A 24 10.51 -17.40 -0.07
CA ALA A 24 10.46 -16.79 1.25
C ALA A 24 9.04 -16.87 1.86
N VAL A 25 8.96 -17.29 3.13
CA VAL A 25 7.73 -17.35 3.93
C VAL A 25 6.62 -18.23 3.32
N GLY A 26 6.94 -19.06 2.32
CA GLY A 26 5.98 -19.98 1.69
C GLY A 26 5.26 -19.41 0.45
N TYR A 27 5.59 -18.20 0.01
CA TYR A 27 5.01 -17.60 -1.19
C TYR A 27 5.51 -18.24 -2.49
N GLN A 28 4.77 -18.05 -3.57
CA GLN A 28 5.20 -18.50 -4.89
C GLN A 28 6.51 -17.82 -5.34
N PRO A 29 7.42 -18.53 -6.04
CA PRO A 29 8.66 -17.93 -6.55
C PRO A 29 8.41 -16.86 -7.62
N THR A 30 7.22 -16.85 -8.23
CA THR A 30 6.78 -15.91 -9.27
C THR A 30 6.07 -14.68 -8.71
N LEU A 31 6.05 -14.47 -7.39
CA LEU A 31 5.26 -13.44 -6.71
C LEU A 31 5.46 -12.05 -7.32
N SER A 32 6.71 -11.61 -7.45
CA SER A 32 7.03 -10.27 -7.97
C SER A 32 6.62 -10.10 -9.43
N THR A 33 6.79 -11.12 -10.26
CA THR A 33 6.42 -11.07 -11.68
C THR A 33 4.90 -11.05 -11.86
N GLU A 34 4.17 -11.85 -11.10
CA GLU A 34 2.70 -11.89 -11.14
C GLU A 34 2.10 -10.59 -10.61
N MET A 35 2.65 -10.05 -9.50
CA MET A 35 2.24 -8.77 -8.97
C MET A 35 2.51 -7.65 -9.97
N GLY A 36 3.71 -7.56 -10.53
CA GLY A 36 4.05 -6.55 -11.54
C GLY A 36 3.14 -6.64 -12.77
N SER A 37 2.88 -7.85 -13.28
CA SER A 37 1.99 -8.03 -14.44
C SER A 37 0.56 -7.53 -14.20
N LEU A 38 0.08 -7.59 -12.96
CA LEU A 38 -1.21 -7.04 -12.57
C LEU A 38 -1.15 -5.52 -12.38
N GLN A 39 -0.18 -5.04 -11.60
CA GLN A 39 -0.09 -3.64 -11.20
C GLN A 39 0.27 -2.72 -12.37
N GLU A 40 1.17 -3.12 -13.26
CA GLU A 40 1.60 -2.31 -14.41
C GLU A 40 0.48 -2.06 -15.43
N ARG A 41 -0.60 -2.87 -15.39
CA ARG A 41 -1.80 -2.63 -16.19
C ARG A 41 -2.70 -1.53 -15.61
N ILE A 42 -2.52 -1.21 -14.34
CA ILE A 42 -3.27 -0.19 -13.61
C ILE A 42 -2.44 1.09 -13.66
N THR A 43 -2.53 1.80 -14.78
CA THR A 43 -1.78 3.04 -14.99
C THR A 43 -2.56 4.02 -15.84
N SER A 44 -2.03 5.23 -15.96
CA SER A 44 -2.55 6.24 -16.87
C SER A 44 -1.90 6.09 -18.24
N THR A 45 -2.72 6.10 -19.29
CA THR A 45 -2.29 6.09 -20.68
C THR A 45 -2.65 7.42 -21.34
N LYS A 46 -2.32 7.57 -22.63
CA LYS A 46 -2.75 8.74 -23.42
C LYS A 46 -4.26 8.77 -23.69
N GLU A 47 -4.93 7.63 -23.61
CA GLU A 47 -6.35 7.49 -23.95
C GLU A 47 -7.27 7.56 -22.73
N GLY A 48 -6.72 7.38 -21.52
CA GLY A 48 -7.48 7.44 -20.28
C GLY A 48 -6.63 7.06 -19.08
N SER A 49 -7.25 7.02 -17.90
CA SER A 49 -6.57 6.65 -16.67
C SER A 49 -7.39 5.64 -15.87
N ILE A 50 -6.67 4.75 -15.18
CA ILE A 50 -7.25 3.84 -14.19
C ILE A 50 -6.59 4.17 -12.85
N THR A 51 -7.39 4.64 -11.90
CA THR A 51 -6.97 4.82 -10.51
C THR A 51 -7.55 3.67 -9.69
N SER A 52 -6.68 2.88 -9.05
CA SER A 52 -7.10 1.72 -8.24
C SER A 52 -6.84 1.98 -6.77
N ILE A 53 -7.90 1.95 -5.97
CA ILE A 53 -7.80 1.88 -4.51
C ILE A 53 -7.71 0.41 -4.12
N GLN A 54 -6.65 0.03 -3.42
CA GLN A 54 -6.35 -1.37 -3.11
C GLN A 54 -6.29 -1.58 -1.61
N ALA A 55 -7.17 -2.46 -1.09
CA ALA A 55 -7.07 -2.92 0.28
C ALA A 55 -5.91 -3.91 0.37
N VAL A 56 -4.94 -3.61 1.24
CA VAL A 56 -3.78 -4.47 1.54
C VAL A 56 -3.96 -4.99 2.96
N TYR A 57 -4.09 -6.30 3.12
CA TYR A 57 -4.03 -6.94 4.43
C TYR A 57 -2.56 -7.22 4.78
N VAL A 58 -2.13 -6.74 5.95
CA VAL A 58 -0.78 -7.00 6.47
C VAL A 58 -0.88 -8.16 7.47
N PRO A 59 -0.32 -9.35 7.16
CA PRO A 59 -0.38 -10.48 8.07
C PRO A 59 0.43 -10.18 9.34
N ALA A 60 -0.16 -10.43 10.50
CA ALA A 60 0.47 -10.26 11.82
C ALA A 60 1.05 -8.84 12.07
N ASP A 61 0.55 -7.81 11.38
CA ASP A 61 1.08 -6.44 11.42
C ASP A 61 2.56 -6.33 11.01
N ASP A 62 3.10 -7.33 10.27
CA ASP A 62 4.49 -7.36 9.80
C ASP A 62 4.62 -6.78 8.38
N LEU A 63 5.16 -5.55 8.28
CA LEU A 63 5.42 -4.86 7.01
C LEU A 63 6.62 -5.44 6.24
N THR A 64 7.42 -6.32 6.86
CA THR A 64 8.57 -6.98 6.22
C THR A 64 8.20 -8.25 5.47
N ASP A 65 6.93 -8.70 5.59
CA ASP A 65 6.44 -9.83 4.82
C ASP A 65 6.56 -9.56 3.31
N PRO A 66 6.98 -10.57 2.51
CA PRO A 66 7.16 -10.41 1.06
C PRO A 66 5.93 -9.91 0.30
N ALA A 67 4.72 -10.26 0.73
CA ALA A 67 3.49 -9.88 0.03
C ALA A 67 3.20 -8.36 0.11
N PRO A 68 3.09 -7.74 1.31
CA PRO A 68 2.95 -6.29 1.43
C PRO A 68 4.18 -5.57 0.89
N ALA A 69 5.40 -6.05 1.15
CA ALA A 69 6.62 -5.42 0.65
C ALA A 69 6.64 -5.29 -0.89
N THR A 70 6.29 -6.37 -1.61
CA THR A 70 6.20 -6.35 -3.07
C THR A 70 5.05 -5.46 -3.56
N THR A 71 3.91 -5.47 -2.85
CA THR A 71 2.75 -4.64 -3.22
C THR A 71 3.07 -3.16 -3.07
N PHE A 72 3.69 -2.75 -1.96
CA PHE A 72 4.03 -1.35 -1.68
C PHE A 72 4.99 -0.75 -2.72
N ALA A 73 5.86 -1.56 -3.31
CA ALA A 73 6.76 -1.11 -4.36
C ALA A 73 6.02 -0.58 -5.62
N HIS A 74 4.76 -0.98 -5.82
CA HIS A 74 3.93 -0.54 -6.95
C HIS A 74 2.88 0.53 -6.57
N LEU A 75 2.78 0.94 -5.30
CA LEU A 75 1.76 1.90 -4.88
C LEU A 75 2.30 3.32 -4.86
N ASP A 76 1.59 4.25 -5.52
CA ASP A 76 1.92 5.68 -5.49
C ASP A 76 1.57 6.37 -4.17
N ALA A 77 0.59 5.83 -3.44
CA ALA A 77 0.18 6.35 -2.15
C ALA A 77 -0.26 5.22 -1.22
N THR A 78 0.06 5.37 0.05
CA THR A 78 -0.34 4.46 1.12
C THR A 78 -1.19 5.21 2.13
N THR A 79 -2.40 4.69 2.38
CA THR A 79 -3.29 5.20 3.43
C THR A 79 -3.37 4.13 4.52
N VAL A 80 -2.73 4.41 5.65
CA VAL A 80 -2.66 3.47 6.79
C VAL A 80 -3.87 3.69 7.68
N LEU A 81 -4.58 2.60 8.03
CA LEU A 81 -5.70 2.63 8.94
C LEU A 81 -5.27 2.12 10.33
N SER A 82 -5.42 2.96 11.35
CA SER A 82 -4.98 2.65 12.71
C SER A 82 -6.13 2.22 13.61
N ARG A 83 -5.99 1.04 14.24
CA ARG A 83 -6.93 0.57 15.27
C ARG A 83 -6.99 1.53 16.46
N GLY A 84 -5.88 2.17 16.82
CA GLY A 84 -5.81 3.13 17.92
C GLY A 84 -6.65 4.39 17.67
N LEU A 85 -6.71 4.87 16.42
CA LEU A 85 -7.56 6.00 16.04
C LEU A 85 -9.04 5.63 16.02
N ALA A 86 -9.37 4.43 15.51
CA ALA A 86 -10.73 3.90 15.53
C ALA A 86 -11.25 3.74 16.98
N ALA A 87 -10.41 3.24 17.90
CA ALA A 87 -10.76 3.11 19.32
C ALA A 87 -11.05 4.46 20.01
N LYS A 88 -10.48 5.56 19.50
CA LYS A 88 -10.77 6.93 19.94
C LYS A 88 -12.02 7.53 19.30
N GLY A 89 -12.71 6.79 18.42
CA GLY A 89 -13.91 7.25 17.71
C GLY A 89 -13.63 8.15 16.51
N ILE A 90 -12.39 8.19 16.00
CA ILE A 90 -12.03 9.02 14.83
C ILE A 90 -12.30 8.22 13.55
N TYR A 91 -13.15 8.76 12.68
CA TYR A 91 -13.51 8.17 11.39
C TYR A 91 -13.42 9.19 10.25
N PRO A 92 -12.76 8.85 9.12
CA PRO A 92 -12.04 7.61 8.86
C PRO A 92 -10.77 7.48 9.74
N ALA A 93 -10.42 6.26 10.14
CA ALA A 93 -9.33 5.98 11.08
C ALA A 93 -7.93 6.04 10.41
N VAL A 94 -7.69 7.07 9.59
CA VAL A 94 -6.45 7.26 8.82
C VAL A 94 -5.35 7.79 9.74
N ASP A 95 -4.19 7.13 9.75
CA ASP A 95 -3.00 7.64 10.42
C ASP A 95 -2.26 8.62 9.49
N PRO A 96 -2.26 9.94 9.77
CA PRO A 96 -1.66 10.94 8.88
C PRO A 96 -0.13 10.95 8.90
N LEU A 97 0.49 10.34 9.91
CA LEU A 97 1.96 10.28 10.03
C LEU A 97 2.50 9.10 9.22
N ASP A 98 1.86 7.94 9.37
CA ASP A 98 2.26 6.69 8.69
C ASP A 98 1.75 6.63 7.24
N SER A 99 0.74 7.43 6.87
CA SER A 99 0.28 7.55 5.47
C SER A 99 1.21 8.43 4.65
N THR A 100 1.47 8.01 3.41
CA THR A 100 2.40 8.69 2.49
C THR A 100 1.85 8.74 1.06
N SER A 101 2.38 9.66 0.25
CA SER A 101 2.05 9.78 -1.17
C SER A 101 3.25 10.33 -1.92
N THR A 102 3.60 9.71 -3.05
CA THR A 102 4.63 10.20 -3.97
C THR A 102 4.22 11.52 -4.65
N MET A 103 2.92 11.80 -4.71
CA MET A 103 2.37 13.02 -5.30
C MET A 103 2.50 14.24 -4.38
N LEU A 104 2.77 14.05 -3.08
CA LEU A 104 2.91 15.14 -2.12
C LEU A 104 4.29 15.82 -2.26
N GLN A 105 4.45 16.56 -3.36
CA GLN A 105 5.65 17.32 -3.70
C GLN A 105 5.25 18.71 -4.21
N PRO A 106 6.00 19.79 -3.89
CA PRO A 106 5.64 21.15 -4.30
C PRO A 106 5.43 21.30 -5.81
N ARG A 107 6.24 20.59 -6.63
CA ARG A 107 6.14 20.61 -8.09
C ARG A 107 4.85 19.98 -8.65
N ILE A 108 4.14 19.18 -7.86
CA ILE A 108 2.93 18.46 -8.28
C ILE A 108 1.69 19.16 -7.72
N VAL A 109 1.68 19.45 -6.41
CA VAL A 109 0.51 20.00 -5.71
C VAL A 109 0.57 21.51 -5.46
N GLY A 110 1.68 22.16 -5.76
CA GLY A 110 1.96 23.56 -5.42
C GLY A 110 2.60 23.73 -4.03
N GLU A 111 3.27 24.86 -3.83
CA GLU A 111 3.95 25.17 -2.55
C GLU A 111 2.96 25.31 -1.39
N GLU A 112 1.87 26.06 -1.57
CA GLU A 112 0.89 26.30 -0.50
C GLU A 112 0.30 24.99 0.06
N HIS A 113 -0.08 24.06 -0.82
CA HIS A 113 -0.63 22.77 -0.40
C HIS A 113 0.45 21.93 0.31
N TYR A 114 1.65 21.85 -0.27
CA TYR A 114 2.74 21.09 0.33
C TYR A 114 3.08 21.61 1.73
N ASP A 115 3.25 22.93 1.88
CA ASP A 115 3.63 23.55 3.15
C ASP A 115 2.54 23.38 4.20
N THR A 116 1.28 23.55 3.83
CA THR A 116 0.14 23.30 4.73
C THR A 116 0.13 21.85 5.21
N ALA A 117 0.33 20.88 4.31
CA ALA A 117 0.39 19.46 4.68
C ALA A 117 1.56 19.15 5.62
N GLN A 118 2.75 19.71 5.36
CA GLN A 118 3.92 19.53 6.22
C GLN A 118 3.73 20.14 7.61
N GLN A 119 3.14 21.32 7.71
CA GLN A 119 2.83 21.96 9.00
C GLN A 119 1.87 21.13 9.84
N VAL A 120 0.84 20.55 9.22
CA VAL A 120 -0.09 19.62 9.89
C VAL A 120 0.65 18.38 10.39
N LYS A 121 1.48 17.75 9.54
CA LYS A 121 2.28 16.57 9.96
C LYS A 121 3.23 16.90 11.11
N GLN A 122 3.91 18.05 11.06
CA GLN A 122 4.83 18.48 12.13
C GLN A 122 4.10 18.73 13.46
N THR A 123 2.92 19.36 13.39
CA THR A 123 2.09 19.62 14.58
C THR A 123 1.63 18.31 15.22
N LEU A 124 1.18 17.36 14.41
CA LEU A 124 0.74 16.05 14.89
C LEU A 124 1.90 15.21 15.44
N GLN A 125 3.09 15.29 14.83
CA GLN A 125 4.29 14.62 15.32
C GLN A 125 4.67 15.12 16.71
N ARG A 126 4.68 16.45 16.93
CA ARG A 126 4.95 17.06 18.24
C ARG A 126 3.93 16.70 19.31
N TYR A 127 2.68 16.41 18.93
CA TYR A 127 1.65 15.98 19.87
C TYR A 127 1.79 14.50 20.27
N LYS A 128 2.47 13.70 19.43
CA LYS A 128 2.73 12.27 19.69
C LYS A 128 3.97 12.05 20.57
N GLU A 129 4.93 12.99 20.51
CA GLU A 129 6.05 13.12 21.46
C GLU A 129 5.58 13.58 22.84
#